data_AF-A0A843KF07-F1
#
_entry.id   AF-A0A843KF07-F1
#
_cell.length_a   1.000
_cell.length_b   1.000
_cell.length_c   1.000
_cell.angle_alpha   90.00
_cell.angle_beta   90.00
_cell.angle_gamma   90.00
#
_symmetry.space_group_name_H-M   'P 1'
#
loop_
_entity.id
_entity.type
_entity.pdbx_description
1 polymer ?
#
loop_
_entity_poly.entity_id
_entity_poly.type
_entity_poly.pdbx_seq_one_letter_code
_entity_poly.pdbx_strand_id
1 'polypeptide(L)'
;ADDWEDEYFDTGHLYDPYLDMTECIAEDIARFMEKYRPGDVISMADLKEWMAPLADVAPGEERSDALAKSILYKMTALSMLDKNGLIEIVGETVTVKGHMDPEDVIITIPGEAAEEIIPETLKEHNVTMAVTVTPVPEHLLIFGPEAIIDGDLDTIDEIIDDLGIDEEEYISFRAGVSMKRAVIARTLEILEERGTLTPEEALETLNGTPLEGTEEAYSISLELTSEFVKGLLNDLKKVGLVRKKGEKFRAI
;
A
#
# COMPACT_ATOMS: atom_id res chain seq x y z
N ALA A 1 36.27 31.75 29.39
CA ALA A 1 36.84 32.21 28.12
C ALA A 1 37.21 30.95 27.38
N ASP A 2 36.26 30.46 26.60
CA ASP A 2 36.51 29.50 25.54
C ASP A 2 35.73 30.08 24.37
N ASP A 3 36.51 30.59 23.41
CA ASP A 3 36.09 31.02 22.09
C ASP A 3 35.52 29.80 21.36
N TRP A 4 34.22 29.82 21.11
CA TRP A 4 33.68 29.16 19.92
C TRP A 4 33.28 30.30 19.01
N GLU A 5 34.18 30.61 18.07
CA GLU A 5 33.95 31.53 16.98
C GLU A 5 32.62 31.17 16.31
N ASP A 6 31.74 32.16 16.26
CA ASP A 6 30.60 32.18 15.35
C ASP A 6 31.14 32.03 13.92
N GLU A 7 31.31 30.80 13.45
CA GLU A 7 31.29 30.50 12.03
C GLU A 7 29.87 30.80 11.56
N TYR A 8 29.64 32.08 11.24
CA TYR A 8 28.61 32.51 10.31
C TYR A 8 28.81 31.71 9.03
N PHE A 9 28.15 30.55 8.95
CA PHE A 9 27.91 29.89 7.69
C PHE A 9 27.17 30.90 6.82
N ASP A 10 27.87 31.35 5.79
CA ASP A 10 27.34 32.15 4.71
C ASP A 10 26.13 31.42 4.11
N THR A 11 24.93 31.80 4.54
CA THR A 11 23.65 31.22 4.10
C THR A 11 23.28 31.62 2.68
N GLY A 12 24.16 32.32 1.96
CA GLY A 12 23.92 32.82 0.61
C GLY A 12 23.91 31.77 -0.51
N HIS A 13 24.26 30.50 -0.24
CA HIS A 13 24.47 29.50 -1.30
C HIS A 13 23.86 28.10 -1.11
N LEU A 14 22.98 27.89 -0.12
CA LEU A 14 22.15 26.68 -0.08
C LEU A 14 20.87 26.94 -0.91
N TYR A 15 21.03 26.89 -2.23
CA TYR A 15 19.89 26.69 -3.12
C TYR A 15 19.33 25.30 -2.82
N ASP A 16 18.19 25.24 -2.13
CA ASP A 16 17.56 23.98 -1.75
C ASP A 16 17.04 23.28 -3.03
N PRO A 17 17.55 22.08 -3.39
CA PRO A 17 17.09 21.36 -4.58
C PRO A 17 15.57 21.08 -4.58
N TYR A 18 14.90 21.16 -3.43
CA TYR A 18 13.46 20.99 -3.31
C TYR A 18 12.67 22.29 -3.48
N LEU A 19 13.26 23.45 -3.16
CA LEU A 19 12.72 24.75 -3.54
C LEU A 19 12.75 24.89 -5.07
N ASP A 20 13.90 24.56 -5.68
CA ASP A 20 14.06 24.51 -7.14
C ASP A 20 13.02 23.59 -7.80
N MET A 21 12.80 22.40 -7.22
CA MET A 21 11.76 21.47 -7.67
C MET A 21 10.36 22.08 -7.58
N THR A 22 10.02 22.71 -6.45
CA THR A 22 8.67 23.27 -6.22
C THR A 22 8.41 24.45 -7.15
N GLU A 23 9.40 25.33 -7.33
CA GLU A 23 9.34 26.43 -8.29
C GLU A 23 9.20 25.92 -9.74
N CYS A 24 10.01 24.94 -10.15
CA CYS A 24 9.91 24.33 -11.48
C CYS A 24 8.54 23.69 -11.73
N ILE A 25 7.99 22.97 -10.75
CA ILE A 25 6.66 22.35 -10.85
C ILE A 25 5.59 23.44 -10.96
N ALA A 26 5.65 24.49 -10.14
CA ALA A 26 4.70 25.60 -10.18
C ALA A 26 4.74 26.33 -11.54
N GLU A 27 5.93 26.57 -12.09
CA GLU A 27 6.11 27.14 -13.42
C GLU A 27 5.55 26.25 -14.52
N ASP A 28 5.77 24.93 -14.46
CA ASP A 28 5.21 23.98 -15.42
C ASP A 28 3.67 23.97 -15.38
N ILE A 29 3.09 24.01 -14.19
CA ILE A 29 1.64 24.10 -13.98
C ILE A 29 1.10 25.42 -14.57
N ALA A 30 1.76 26.55 -14.31
CA ALA A 30 1.37 27.84 -14.84
C ALA A 30 1.44 27.87 -16.37
N ARG A 31 2.54 27.35 -16.96
CA ARG A 31 2.69 27.22 -18.42
C ARG A 31 1.63 26.33 -19.05
N PHE A 32 1.25 25.25 -18.37
CA PHE A 32 0.17 24.38 -18.84
C PHE A 32 -1.16 25.14 -18.91
N MET A 33 -1.51 25.87 -17.84
CA MET A 33 -2.75 26.66 -17.77
C MET A 33 -2.74 27.88 -18.71
N GLU A 34 -1.57 28.42 -19.08
CA GLU A 34 -1.48 29.45 -20.10
C GLU A 34 -1.73 28.88 -21.51
N LYS A 35 -1.21 27.69 -21.78
CA LYS A 35 -1.27 27.04 -23.09
C LYS A 35 -2.64 26.43 -23.40
N TYR A 36 -3.27 25.76 -22.43
CA TYR A 36 -4.52 25.04 -22.62
C TYR A 36 -5.65 25.71 -21.83
N ARG A 37 -6.86 25.77 -22.39
CA ARG A 37 -8.03 26.37 -21.76
C ARG A 37 -8.97 25.32 -21.20
N PRO A 38 -9.82 25.66 -20.21
CA PRO A 38 -10.86 24.76 -19.74
C PRO A 38 -11.80 24.35 -20.88
N GLY A 39 -12.02 23.04 -21.00
CA GLY A 39 -12.76 22.41 -22.09
C GLY A 39 -11.86 21.86 -23.21
N ASP A 40 -10.58 22.19 -23.24
CA ASP A 40 -9.65 21.61 -24.21
C ASP A 40 -9.44 20.12 -23.96
N VAL A 41 -9.33 19.36 -25.06
CA VAL A 41 -9.00 17.94 -25.05
C VAL A 41 -7.62 17.77 -25.68
N ILE A 42 -6.66 17.38 -24.87
CA ILE A 42 -5.25 17.23 -25.25
C ILE A 42 -5.00 15.77 -25.62
N SER A 43 -4.47 15.54 -26.81
CA SER A 43 -4.08 14.20 -27.25
C SER A 43 -2.78 13.76 -26.59
N MET A 44 -2.50 12.45 -26.53
CA MET A 44 -1.19 11.96 -26.08
C MET A 44 -0.01 12.50 -26.89
N ALA A 45 -0.21 12.89 -28.16
CA ALA A 45 0.85 13.47 -28.97
C ALA A 45 1.20 14.89 -28.49
N ASP A 46 0.18 15.73 -28.28
CA ASP A 46 0.35 17.11 -27.81
C ASP A 46 0.84 17.16 -26.35
N LEU A 47 0.40 16.19 -25.54
CA LEU A 47 0.90 16.02 -24.18
C LEU A 47 2.38 15.63 -24.16
N LYS A 48 2.80 14.70 -25.04
CA LYS A 48 4.22 14.35 -25.18
C LYS A 48 5.07 15.52 -25.65
N GLU A 49 4.53 16.37 -26.53
CA GLU A 49 5.21 17.60 -26.95
C GLU A 49 5.38 18.56 -25.78
N TRP A 50 4.35 18.75 -24.96
CA TRP A 50 4.45 19.57 -23.74
C TRP A 50 5.43 18.97 -22.72
N MET A 51 5.48 17.65 -22.58
CA MET A 51 6.43 16.94 -21.73
C MET A 51 7.87 16.96 -22.25
N ALA A 52 8.10 17.40 -23.50
CA ALA A 52 9.44 17.46 -24.03
C ALA A 52 10.30 18.45 -23.22
N PRO A 53 11.56 18.10 -22.91
CA PRO A 53 12.47 18.99 -22.19
C PRO A 53 12.81 20.22 -23.04
N LEU A 54 12.92 21.39 -22.39
CA LEU A 54 13.36 22.63 -23.05
C LEU A 54 14.84 22.48 -23.46
N ALA A 55 15.15 22.77 -24.71
CA ALA A 55 16.36 22.28 -25.38
C ALA A 55 17.67 23.05 -25.06
N ASP A 56 17.71 23.93 -24.07
CA ASP A 56 18.82 24.87 -23.85
C ASP A 56 19.82 24.43 -22.76
N VAL A 57 20.32 23.19 -22.85
CA VAL A 57 21.43 22.73 -21.98
C VAL A 57 22.59 22.18 -22.83
N ALA A 58 23.80 22.68 -22.55
CA ALA A 58 25.02 22.30 -23.24
C ALA A 58 25.30 20.78 -23.15
N PRO A 59 25.95 20.16 -24.15
CA PRO A 59 26.15 18.70 -24.18
C PRO A 59 27.13 18.21 -23.08
N GLY A 60 26.71 17.22 -22.27
CA GLY A 60 27.52 16.58 -21.21
C GLY A 60 26.70 15.59 -20.34
N GLU A 61 27.32 14.92 -19.36
CA GLU A 61 26.62 14.05 -18.38
C GLU A 61 25.60 14.82 -17.52
N GLU A 62 25.91 16.09 -17.19
CA GLU A 62 25.00 17.04 -16.54
C GLU A 62 23.69 17.25 -17.31
N ARG A 63 23.73 17.11 -18.65
CA ARG A 63 22.53 17.21 -19.49
C ARG A 63 21.58 16.02 -19.27
N SER A 64 22.11 14.83 -19.02
CA SER A 64 21.29 13.63 -18.83
C SER A 64 20.50 13.73 -17.52
N ASP A 65 21.12 14.23 -16.47
CA ASP A 65 20.49 14.40 -15.16
C ASP A 65 19.47 15.55 -15.17
N ALA A 66 19.82 16.70 -15.76
CA ALA A 66 18.91 17.83 -15.92
C ALA A 66 17.67 17.48 -16.76
N LEU A 67 17.85 16.66 -17.81
CA LEU A 67 16.76 16.21 -18.68
C LEU A 67 15.84 15.21 -17.97
N ALA A 68 16.41 14.30 -17.17
CA ALA A 68 15.62 13.39 -16.33
C ALA A 68 14.81 14.15 -15.27
N LYS A 69 15.42 15.14 -14.60
CA LYS A 69 14.75 16.03 -13.64
C LYS A 69 13.61 16.81 -14.26
N SER A 70 13.83 17.43 -15.43
CA SER A 70 12.79 18.18 -16.14
C SER A 70 11.57 17.31 -16.49
N ILE A 71 11.79 16.08 -16.94
CA ILE A 71 10.70 15.13 -17.23
C ILE A 71 9.97 14.75 -15.93
N LEU A 72 10.70 14.50 -14.85
CA LEU A 72 10.11 14.18 -13.55
C LEU A 72 9.23 15.33 -13.04
N TYR A 73 9.71 16.57 -13.10
CA TYR A 73 8.94 17.74 -12.65
C TYR A 73 7.67 17.94 -13.46
N LYS A 74 7.71 17.76 -14.79
CA LYS A 74 6.52 17.83 -15.65
C LYS A 74 5.52 16.71 -15.37
N MET A 75 5.99 15.50 -15.06
CA MET A 75 5.12 14.39 -14.64
C MET A 75 4.45 14.71 -13.30
N THR A 76 5.20 15.25 -12.34
CA THR A 76 4.67 15.68 -11.06
C THR A 76 3.66 16.82 -11.23
N ALA A 77 3.95 17.81 -12.06
CA ALA A 77 3.03 18.89 -12.41
C ALA A 77 1.70 18.36 -12.99
N LEU A 78 1.77 17.39 -13.91
CA LEU A 78 0.57 16.75 -14.45
C LEU A 78 -0.24 16.01 -13.38
N SER A 79 0.44 15.31 -12.46
CA SER A 79 -0.22 14.68 -11.32
C SER A 79 -0.87 15.70 -10.38
N MET A 80 -0.24 16.86 -10.14
CA MET A 80 -0.83 17.91 -9.32
C MET A 80 -2.03 18.56 -9.99
N LEU A 81 -2.00 18.79 -11.31
CA LEU A 81 -3.16 19.25 -12.06
C LEU A 81 -4.35 18.29 -11.89
N ASP A 82 -4.12 16.98 -11.94
CA ASP A 82 -5.17 15.96 -11.76
C ASP A 82 -5.71 15.91 -10.32
N LYS A 83 -4.81 15.91 -9.32
CA LYS A 83 -5.17 15.91 -7.89
C LYS A 83 -5.94 17.16 -7.46
N ASN A 84 -5.63 18.31 -8.06
CA ASN A 84 -6.37 19.56 -7.85
C ASN A 84 -7.67 19.63 -8.68
N GLY A 85 -8.01 18.58 -9.44
CA GLY A 85 -9.23 18.50 -10.25
C GLY A 85 -9.23 19.43 -11.46
N LEU A 86 -8.06 19.93 -11.88
CA LEU A 86 -7.90 20.86 -12.99
C LEU A 86 -7.87 20.15 -14.34
N ILE A 87 -7.48 18.88 -14.35
CA ILE A 87 -7.55 18.01 -15.52
C ILE A 87 -8.26 16.70 -15.15
N GLU A 88 -8.67 15.96 -16.17
CA GLU A 88 -9.14 14.57 -16.05
C GLU A 88 -8.42 13.74 -17.11
N ILE A 89 -7.77 12.66 -16.67
CA ILE A 89 -7.05 11.73 -17.54
C ILE A 89 -7.96 10.52 -17.81
N VAL A 90 -8.43 10.37 -19.04
CA VAL A 90 -9.25 9.22 -19.48
C VAL A 90 -8.57 8.53 -20.65
N GLY A 91 -8.02 7.34 -20.41
CA GLY A 91 -7.32 6.56 -21.43
C GLY A 91 -6.11 7.33 -21.98
N GLU A 92 -6.16 7.67 -23.27
CA GLU A 92 -5.11 8.41 -24.00
C GLU A 92 -5.46 9.88 -24.24
N THR A 93 -6.37 10.46 -23.44
CA THR A 93 -6.76 11.86 -23.57
C THR A 93 -6.77 12.55 -22.21
N VAL A 94 -6.32 13.80 -22.19
CA VAL A 94 -6.37 14.67 -21.01
C VAL A 94 -7.36 15.79 -21.29
N THR A 95 -8.40 15.91 -20.48
CA THR A 95 -9.39 16.99 -20.61
C THR A 95 -9.12 18.04 -19.54
N VAL A 96 -8.97 19.30 -19.93
CA VAL A 96 -8.83 20.41 -18.98
C VAL A 96 -10.20 20.76 -18.41
N LYS A 97 -10.38 20.62 -17.10
CA LYS A 97 -11.64 20.86 -16.39
C LYS A 97 -11.77 22.29 -15.90
N GLY A 98 -10.67 22.90 -15.49
CA GLY A 98 -10.67 24.23 -14.90
C GLY A 98 -9.26 24.73 -14.66
N HIS A 99 -9.16 26.01 -14.31
CA HIS A 99 -7.92 26.65 -13.87
C HIS A 99 -8.07 27.13 -12.43
N MET A 100 -6.92 27.35 -11.81
CA MET A 100 -6.77 27.87 -10.47
C MET A 100 -5.65 28.92 -10.50
N ASP A 101 -5.65 29.87 -9.57
CA ASP A 101 -4.49 30.73 -9.39
C ASP A 101 -3.29 29.84 -9.03
N PRO A 102 -2.11 30.00 -9.68
CA PRO A 102 -0.92 29.24 -9.32
C PRO A 102 -0.60 29.25 -7.81
N GLU A 103 -0.92 30.33 -7.10
CA GLU A 103 -0.70 30.45 -5.65
C GLU A 103 -1.66 29.56 -4.82
N ASP A 104 -2.81 29.18 -5.38
CA ASP A 104 -3.81 28.34 -4.71
C ASP A 104 -3.61 26.83 -4.99
N VAL A 105 -2.70 26.47 -5.90
CA VAL A 105 -2.46 25.07 -6.30
C VAL A 105 -1.79 24.29 -5.17
N ILE A 106 -2.40 23.17 -4.79
CA ILE A 106 -1.82 22.27 -3.80
C ILE A 106 -0.74 21.41 -4.46
N ILE A 107 0.52 21.64 -4.11
CA ILE A 107 1.66 20.81 -4.53
C ILE A 107 1.97 19.80 -3.42
N THR A 108 1.96 18.51 -3.75
CA THR A 108 2.35 17.43 -2.83
C THR A 108 3.77 16.99 -3.14
N ILE A 109 4.67 17.12 -2.16
CA ILE A 109 6.05 16.63 -2.24
C ILE A 109 6.24 15.40 -1.33
N PRO A 110 7.16 14.48 -1.65
CA PRO A 110 7.53 13.39 -0.74
C PRO A 110 8.01 13.91 0.62
N GLY A 111 7.69 13.21 1.71
CA GLY A 111 8.13 13.63 3.06
C GLY A 111 9.65 13.67 3.22
N GLU A 112 10.36 12.79 2.51
CA GLU A 112 11.83 12.77 2.41
C GLU A 112 12.40 14.04 1.75
N ALA A 113 11.60 14.73 0.93
CA ALA A 113 11.96 16.01 0.31
C ALA A 113 11.70 17.21 1.22
N ALA A 114 11.06 17.00 2.38
CA ALA A 114 10.79 18.00 3.38
C ALA A 114 11.71 17.78 4.60
N GLU A 115 13.02 17.56 4.36
CA GLU A 115 14.01 17.39 5.42
C GLU A 115 13.86 18.49 6.48
N GLU A 116 13.80 18.05 7.75
CA GLU A 116 13.59 18.85 8.95
C GLU A 116 12.86 20.17 8.72
N ILE A 117 11.53 20.11 8.56
CA ILE A 117 10.70 21.31 8.71
C ILE A 117 10.89 21.84 10.15
N ILE A 118 11.80 22.80 10.31
CA ILE A 118 12.05 23.48 11.58
C ILE A 118 10.86 24.40 11.87
N PRO A 119 10.11 24.19 12.97
CA PRO A 119 8.93 25.00 13.29
C PRO A 119 9.21 26.51 13.36
N GLU A 120 10.42 26.88 13.77
CA GLU A 120 10.88 28.26 13.84
C GLU A 120 10.92 28.91 12.45
N THR A 121 11.44 28.21 11.44
CA THR A 121 11.50 28.68 10.04
C THR A 121 10.09 28.88 9.47
N LEU A 122 9.17 27.93 9.71
CA LEU A 122 7.78 28.09 9.28
C LEU A 122 7.11 29.34 9.89
N LYS A 123 7.40 29.60 11.16
CA LYS A 123 6.86 30.76 11.88
C LYS A 123 7.41 32.08 11.33
N GLU A 124 8.68 32.15 10.97
CA GLU A 124 9.30 33.32 10.33
C GLU A 124 8.63 33.66 8.99
N HIS A 125 8.20 32.64 8.25
CA HIS A 125 7.55 32.78 6.95
C HIS A 125 6.02 32.80 7.00
N ASN A 126 5.40 32.90 8.18
CA ASN A 126 3.93 32.84 8.39
C ASN A 126 3.25 31.60 7.76
N VAL A 127 3.98 30.48 7.64
CA VAL A 127 3.44 29.23 7.10
C VAL A 127 2.68 28.50 8.21
N THR A 128 1.45 28.10 7.92
CA THR A 128 0.62 27.31 8.85
C THR A 128 0.79 25.83 8.57
N MET A 129 1.25 25.07 9.57
CA MET A 129 1.42 23.61 9.46
C MET A 129 0.15 22.88 9.95
N ALA A 130 -0.36 21.97 9.12
CA ALA A 130 -1.40 21.01 9.50
C ALA A 130 -0.85 19.59 9.32
N VAL A 131 -0.75 18.82 10.41
CA VAL A 131 -0.23 17.45 10.39
C VAL A 131 -1.39 16.47 10.46
N THR A 132 -1.46 15.56 9.48
CA THR A 132 -2.39 14.42 9.51
C THR A 132 -1.59 13.14 9.74
N VAL A 133 -1.75 12.53 10.91
CA VAL A 133 -1.12 11.24 11.22
C VAL A 133 -2.04 10.13 10.73
N THR A 134 -1.57 9.37 9.74
CA THR A 134 -2.26 8.17 9.27
C THR A 134 -1.40 6.96 9.63
N PRO A 135 -1.87 6.03 10.46
CA PRO A 135 -1.14 4.80 10.70
C PRO A 135 -1.11 3.98 9.42
N VAL A 136 0.07 3.85 8.82
CA VAL A 136 0.32 2.92 7.71
C VAL A 136 1.10 1.76 8.32
N PRO A 137 0.61 0.51 8.24
CA PRO A 137 1.41 -0.62 8.68
C PRO A 137 2.67 -0.67 7.84
N GLU A 138 3.84 -0.55 8.47
CA GLU A 138 5.14 -0.63 7.78
C GLU A 138 5.29 -1.96 7.03
N HIS A 139 4.66 -3.02 7.55
CA HIS A 139 4.71 -4.36 6.99
C HIS A 139 3.31 -4.98 6.99
N LEU A 140 2.85 -5.44 5.83
CA LEU A 140 1.61 -6.22 5.69
C LEU A 140 1.97 -7.65 5.28
N LEU A 141 1.88 -8.59 6.21
CA LEU A 141 2.09 -10.01 5.96
C LEU A 141 0.77 -10.66 5.53
N ILE A 142 0.68 -11.01 4.24
CA ILE A 142 -0.46 -11.77 3.70
C ILE A 142 0.00 -13.21 3.48
N PHE A 143 -0.56 -14.12 4.26
CA PHE A 143 -0.28 -15.55 4.14
C PHE A 143 -1.35 -16.24 3.30
N GLY A 144 -0.92 -17.04 2.33
CA GLY A 144 -1.79 -18.00 1.64
C GLY A 144 -2.27 -19.11 2.59
N PRO A 145 -3.32 -19.87 2.22
CA PRO A 145 -3.81 -20.99 3.03
C PRO A 145 -2.72 -22.04 3.31
N GLU A 146 -1.72 -22.17 2.44
CA GLU A 146 -0.58 -23.07 2.58
C GLU A 146 0.22 -22.80 3.86
N ALA A 147 0.41 -21.54 4.23
CA ALA A 147 1.15 -21.18 5.45
C ALA A 147 0.38 -21.59 6.72
N ILE A 148 -0.95 -21.59 6.67
CA ILE A 148 -1.77 -22.06 7.79
C ILE A 148 -1.71 -23.59 7.88
N ILE A 149 -1.64 -24.30 6.76
CA ILE A 149 -1.71 -25.77 6.72
C ILE A 149 -0.36 -26.41 7.03
N ASP A 150 0.71 -25.97 6.35
CA ASP A 150 2.04 -26.60 6.37
C ASP A 150 3.12 -25.74 7.04
N GLY A 151 2.78 -24.50 7.44
CA GLY A 151 3.74 -23.61 8.08
C GLY A 151 4.31 -24.19 9.37
N ASP A 152 5.61 -24.04 9.58
CA ASP A 152 6.19 -24.34 10.87
C ASP A 152 5.90 -23.19 11.84
N LEU A 153 5.12 -23.47 12.89
CA LEU A 153 4.78 -22.47 13.89
C LEU A 153 5.99 -22.06 14.71
N ASP A 154 6.98 -22.95 14.87
CA ASP A 154 8.21 -22.64 15.60
C ASP A 154 9.07 -21.66 14.80
N THR A 155 9.15 -21.83 13.48
CA THR A 155 9.79 -20.83 12.59
C THR A 155 9.05 -19.48 12.62
N ILE A 156 7.72 -19.48 12.75
CA ILE A 156 6.95 -18.24 12.88
C ILE A 156 7.23 -17.58 14.24
N ASP A 157 7.31 -18.35 15.33
CA ASP A 157 7.71 -17.84 16.66
C ASP A 157 9.04 -17.08 16.57
N GLU A 158 10.06 -17.67 15.93
CA GLU A 158 11.38 -17.04 15.75
C GLU A 158 11.32 -15.71 14.98
N ILE A 159 10.53 -15.65 13.89
CA ILE A 159 10.38 -14.42 13.08
C ILE A 159 9.69 -13.31 13.88
N ILE A 160 8.68 -13.65 14.68
CA ILE A 160 7.92 -12.70 15.48
C ILE A 160 8.79 -12.08 16.57
N ASP A 161 9.62 -12.90 17.22
CA ASP A 161 10.61 -12.45 18.21
C ASP A 161 11.61 -11.48 17.57
N ASP A 162 12.13 -11.81 16.38
CA ASP A 162 13.08 -10.96 15.64
C ASP A 162 12.47 -9.62 15.21
N LEU A 163 11.17 -9.60 14.89
CA LEU A 163 10.45 -8.40 14.46
C LEU A 163 9.93 -7.54 15.63
N GLY A 164 10.06 -8.00 16.88
CA GLY A 164 9.64 -7.26 18.06
C GLY A 164 8.13 -6.98 18.10
N ILE A 165 7.32 -7.88 17.53
CA ILE A 165 5.86 -7.77 17.54
C ILE A 165 5.33 -8.00 18.96
N ASP A 166 4.22 -7.32 19.30
CA ASP A 166 3.60 -7.43 20.62
C ASP A 166 3.15 -8.87 20.96
N GLU A 167 3.50 -9.34 22.15
CA GLU A 167 3.25 -10.71 22.58
C GLU A 167 1.75 -11.01 22.74
N GLU A 168 0.93 -10.05 23.20
CA GLU A 168 -0.51 -10.25 23.36
C GLU A 168 -1.22 -10.35 22.00
N GLU A 169 -0.78 -9.53 21.03
CA GLU A 169 -1.23 -9.61 19.64
C GLU A 169 -0.84 -10.96 19.02
N TYR A 170 0.38 -11.42 19.25
CA TYR A 170 0.86 -12.70 18.74
C TYR A 170 0.13 -13.91 19.34
N ILE A 171 -0.14 -13.92 20.65
CA ILE A 171 -0.90 -14.98 21.32
C ILE A 171 -2.26 -15.16 20.65
N SER A 172 -2.94 -14.06 20.35
CA SER A 172 -4.25 -14.07 19.68
C SER A 172 -4.17 -14.64 18.26
N PHE A 173 -3.14 -14.26 17.50
CA PHE A 173 -2.86 -14.82 16.18
C PHE A 173 -2.58 -16.33 16.26
N ARG A 174 -1.71 -16.77 17.17
CA ARG A 174 -1.32 -18.18 17.35
C ARG A 174 -2.50 -19.06 17.75
N ALA A 175 -3.36 -18.58 18.65
CA ALA A 175 -4.60 -19.25 19.00
C ALA A 175 -5.54 -19.39 17.79
N GLY A 176 -5.66 -18.34 16.98
CA GLY A 176 -6.44 -18.34 15.74
C GLY A 176 -5.94 -19.35 14.71
N VAL A 177 -4.62 -19.42 14.49
CA VAL A 177 -4.01 -20.40 13.56
C VAL A 177 -4.22 -21.83 14.06
N SER A 178 -4.02 -22.07 15.36
CA SER A 178 -4.21 -23.39 15.98
C SER A 178 -5.65 -23.89 15.85
N MET A 179 -6.63 -23.01 16.08
CA MET A 179 -8.04 -23.35 15.91
C MET A 179 -8.37 -23.68 14.45
N LYS A 180 -7.85 -22.91 13.49
CA LYS A 180 -8.03 -23.21 12.05
C LYS A 180 -7.45 -24.56 11.68
N ARG A 181 -6.24 -24.90 12.16
CA ARG A 181 -5.61 -26.22 11.95
C ARG A 181 -6.46 -27.36 12.50
N ALA A 182 -7.02 -27.20 13.70
CA ALA A 182 -7.90 -28.19 14.29
C ALA A 182 -9.16 -28.43 13.45
N VAL A 183 -9.78 -27.36 12.94
CA VAL A 183 -10.94 -27.46 12.05
C VAL A 183 -10.58 -28.09 10.70
N ILE A 184 -9.40 -27.78 10.14
CA ILE A 184 -8.89 -28.41 8.92
C ILE A 184 -8.73 -29.92 9.14
N ALA A 185 -8.03 -30.34 10.19
CA ALA A 185 -7.80 -31.73 10.52
C ALA A 185 -9.12 -32.50 10.65
N ARG A 186 -10.07 -31.95 11.41
CA ARG A 186 -11.39 -32.55 11.58
C ARG A 186 -12.18 -32.63 10.28
N THR A 187 -12.07 -31.62 9.42
CA THR A 187 -12.74 -31.63 8.11
C THR A 187 -12.19 -32.75 7.21
N LEU A 188 -10.87 -32.97 7.22
CA LEU A 188 -10.24 -34.05 6.47
C LEU A 188 -10.66 -35.42 7.01
N GLU A 189 -10.64 -35.62 8.32
CA GLU A 189 -11.13 -36.85 8.97
C GLU A 189 -12.57 -37.17 8.56
N ILE A 190 -13.47 -36.18 8.61
CA ILE A 190 -14.87 -36.35 8.21
C ILE A 190 -15.00 -36.76 6.73
N LEU A 191 -14.18 -36.17 5.85
CA LEU A 191 -14.17 -36.52 4.43
C LEU A 191 -13.58 -37.91 4.18
N GLU A 192 -12.63 -38.36 4.99
CA GLU A 192 -12.09 -39.72 4.94
C GLU A 192 -13.11 -40.76 5.44
N GLU A 193 -13.77 -40.48 6.56
CA GLU A 193 -14.79 -41.35 7.17
C GLU A 193 -16.05 -41.48 6.30
N ARG A 194 -16.57 -40.36 5.80
CA ARG A 194 -17.86 -40.30 5.08
C ARG A 194 -17.72 -40.26 3.56
N GLY A 195 -16.50 -40.11 3.06
CA GLY A 195 -16.19 -40.06 1.64
C GLY A 195 -16.51 -38.72 0.99
N THR A 196 -17.69 -38.58 0.39
CA THR A 196 -18.00 -37.46 -0.51
C THR A 196 -19.16 -36.61 0.01
N LEU A 197 -18.87 -35.37 0.40
CA LEU A 197 -19.82 -34.48 1.10
C LEU A 197 -19.99 -33.13 0.38
N THR A 198 -21.18 -32.55 0.47
CA THR A 198 -21.46 -31.14 0.15
C THR A 198 -21.01 -30.22 1.30
N PRO A 199 -20.84 -28.91 1.05
CA PRO A 199 -20.53 -27.96 2.13
C PRO A 199 -21.56 -27.96 3.26
N GLU A 200 -22.83 -28.15 2.95
CA GLU A 200 -23.91 -28.22 3.93
C GLU A 200 -23.81 -29.48 4.81
N GLU A 201 -23.54 -30.65 4.20
CA GLU A 201 -23.32 -31.91 4.95
C GLU A 201 -22.04 -31.84 5.82
N ALA A 202 -20.98 -31.20 5.33
CA ALA A 202 -19.76 -30.98 6.09
C ALA A 202 -20.00 -30.04 7.28
N LEU A 203 -20.74 -28.95 7.08
CA LEU A 203 -21.11 -27.99 8.12
C LEU A 203 -21.93 -28.67 9.24
N GLU A 204 -22.95 -29.42 8.88
CA GLU A 204 -23.78 -30.15 9.85
C GLU A 204 -22.94 -31.11 10.69
N THR A 205 -22.01 -31.82 10.05
CA THR A 205 -21.14 -32.77 10.74
C THR A 205 -20.14 -32.08 11.67
N LEU A 206 -19.53 -30.97 11.23
CA LEU A 206 -18.56 -30.20 11.99
C LEU A 206 -19.19 -29.54 13.22
N ASN A 207 -20.38 -28.95 13.09
CA ASN A 207 -21.08 -28.34 14.22
C ASN A 207 -21.68 -29.38 15.17
N GLY A 208 -22.02 -30.57 14.65
CA GLY A 208 -22.61 -31.65 15.43
C GLY A 208 -21.61 -32.55 16.16
N THR A 209 -20.31 -32.42 15.87
CA THR A 209 -19.27 -33.27 16.47
C THR A 209 -18.22 -32.42 17.18
N PRO A 210 -18.09 -32.52 18.50
CA PRO A 210 -17.04 -31.81 19.21
C PRO A 210 -15.65 -32.30 18.77
N LEU A 211 -14.67 -31.41 18.81
CA LEU A 211 -13.27 -31.80 18.71
C LEU A 211 -12.89 -32.55 20.00
N GLU A 212 -12.27 -33.72 19.85
CA GLU A 212 -11.73 -34.46 20.99
C GLU A 212 -10.60 -33.64 21.63
N GLY A 213 -10.77 -33.25 22.89
CA GLY A 213 -9.72 -32.62 23.67
C GLY A 213 -8.66 -33.64 24.09
N THR A 214 -7.44 -33.15 24.35
CA THR A 214 -6.35 -33.97 24.91
C THR A 214 -6.60 -34.40 26.37
N GLU A 215 -7.60 -33.82 27.04
CA GLU A 215 -8.05 -34.22 28.37
C GLU A 215 -9.51 -34.70 28.33
N GLU A 216 -9.77 -35.87 28.92
CA GLU A 216 -11.09 -36.56 28.95
C GLU A 216 -12.25 -35.73 29.55
N ALA A 217 -11.99 -34.50 30.05
CA ALA A 217 -12.95 -33.66 30.74
C ALA A 217 -13.50 -32.46 29.93
N TYR A 218 -12.93 -32.14 28.76
CA TYR A 218 -13.35 -30.97 27.98
C TYR A 218 -13.60 -31.31 26.50
N SER A 219 -14.76 -30.90 25.99
CA SER A 219 -15.15 -31.05 24.59
C SER A 219 -15.30 -29.66 23.95
N ILE A 220 -14.62 -29.42 22.83
CA ILE A 220 -14.74 -28.15 22.12
C ILE A 220 -15.84 -28.31 21.07
N SER A 221 -16.96 -27.61 21.26
CA SER A 221 -18.02 -27.55 20.25
C SER A 221 -17.70 -26.45 19.23
N LEU A 222 -17.87 -26.76 17.94
CA LEU A 222 -17.65 -25.81 16.86
C LEU A 222 -18.98 -25.19 16.44
N GLU A 223 -19.01 -23.85 16.34
CA GLU A 223 -20.14 -23.12 15.76
C GLU A 223 -19.66 -22.42 14.48
N LEU A 224 -19.53 -23.19 13.39
CA LEU A 224 -19.07 -22.67 12.10
C LEU A 224 -20.22 -22.11 11.28
N THR A 225 -19.90 -21.16 10.42
CA THR A 225 -20.84 -20.60 9.43
C THR A 225 -20.73 -21.34 8.10
N SER A 226 -21.80 -21.28 7.29
CA SER A 226 -21.80 -21.86 5.93
C SER A 226 -20.73 -21.24 5.04
N GLU A 227 -20.51 -19.93 5.15
CA GLU A 227 -19.48 -19.23 4.39
C GLU A 227 -18.08 -19.72 4.75
N PHE A 228 -17.81 -19.93 6.04
CA PHE A 228 -16.53 -20.44 6.51
C PHE A 228 -16.24 -21.84 5.95
N VAL A 229 -17.19 -22.78 6.06
CA VAL A 229 -17.00 -24.16 5.56
C VAL A 229 -16.83 -24.18 4.04
N LYS A 230 -17.57 -23.34 3.31
CA LYS A 230 -17.40 -23.17 1.86
C LYS A 230 -16.03 -22.61 1.49
N GLY A 231 -15.55 -21.61 2.23
CA GLY A 231 -14.20 -21.06 2.07
C GLY A 231 -13.14 -22.13 2.31
N LEU A 232 -13.21 -22.80 3.46
CA LEU A 232 -12.31 -23.88 3.87
C LEU A 232 -12.20 -24.98 2.81
N LEU A 233 -13.32 -25.54 2.34
CA LEU A 233 -13.31 -26.61 1.34
C LEU A 233 -12.71 -26.16 -0.01
N ASN A 234 -12.92 -24.90 -0.38
CA ASN A 234 -12.29 -24.33 -1.57
C ASN A 234 -10.79 -24.11 -1.39
N ASP A 235 -10.35 -23.70 -0.21
CA ASP A 235 -8.93 -23.52 0.08
C ASP A 235 -8.21 -24.87 0.14
N LEU A 236 -8.79 -25.88 0.80
CA LEU A 236 -8.31 -27.26 0.75
C LEU A 236 -8.22 -27.81 -0.69
N LYS A 237 -9.13 -27.39 -1.57
CA LYS A 237 -9.07 -27.76 -3.00
C LYS A 237 -7.91 -27.05 -3.70
N LYS A 238 -7.67 -25.76 -3.41
CA LYS A 238 -6.56 -24.99 -4.01
C LYS A 238 -5.21 -25.59 -3.64
N VAL A 239 -5.05 -25.99 -2.38
CA VAL A 239 -3.80 -26.61 -1.89
C VAL A 239 -3.68 -28.10 -2.25
N GLY A 240 -4.71 -28.68 -2.89
CA GLY A 240 -4.65 -30.06 -3.37
C GLY A 240 -4.79 -31.13 -2.29
N LEU A 241 -5.51 -30.84 -1.19
CA LEU A 241 -5.87 -31.82 -0.16
C LEU A 241 -7.26 -32.46 -0.40
N VAL A 242 -8.13 -31.78 -1.14
CA VAL A 242 -9.45 -32.31 -1.51
C VAL A 242 -9.73 -32.14 -3.01
N ARG A 243 -10.56 -33.03 -3.56
CA ARG A 243 -11.10 -32.94 -4.93
C ARG A 243 -12.57 -32.55 -4.91
N LYS A 244 -12.97 -31.64 -5.81
CA LYS A 244 -14.37 -31.27 -6.04
C LYS A 244 -14.92 -31.97 -7.29
N LYS A 245 -16.09 -32.63 -7.18
CA LYS A 245 -16.86 -33.19 -8.31
C LYS A 245 -18.32 -32.74 -8.18
N GLY A 246 -18.77 -31.88 -9.10
CA GLY A 246 -20.05 -31.18 -8.92
C GLY A 246 -19.98 -30.32 -7.66
N GLU A 247 -21.01 -30.31 -6.82
CA GLU A 247 -21.00 -29.59 -5.53
C GLU A 247 -20.38 -30.38 -4.37
N LYS A 248 -19.84 -31.57 -4.62
CA LYS A 248 -19.29 -32.43 -3.57
C LYS A 248 -17.78 -32.41 -3.52
N PHE A 249 -17.24 -32.50 -2.31
CA PHE A 249 -15.83 -32.57 -1.98
C PHE A 249 -15.48 -33.95 -1.43
N ARG A 250 -14.24 -34.38 -1.64
CA ARG A 250 -13.67 -35.64 -1.15
C ARG A 250 -12.19 -35.44 -0.82
N ALA A 251 -11.70 -36.03 0.26
CA ALA A 251 -10.26 -36.12 0.53
C ALA A 251 -9.54 -36.85 -0.63
N ILE A 252 -8.28 -36.46 -0.88
CA ILE A 252 -7.46 -37.05 -1.95
C ILE A 252 -6.92 -38.42 -1.55
#